data_AF-A0A6G0XI56-F1
#
_entry.id   AF-A0A6G0XI56-F1
#
_cell.length_a   1.000
_cell.length_b   1.000
_cell.length_c   1.000
_cell.angle_alpha   90.00
_cell.angle_beta   90.00
_cell.angle_gamma   90.00
#
_symmetry.space_group_name_H-M   'P 1'
#
loop_
_entity.id
_entity.type
_entity.pdbx_description
1 polymer ?
#
loop_
_entity_poly.entity_id
_entity_poly.type
_entity_poly.pdbx_seq_one_letter_code
_entity_poly.pdbx_strand_id
1 'polypeptide(L)'
;MLSPHTPPPRGAYKQIPLSAKQCVLAASEAGGCCCCELDILSISMRASRHVRYNCSCSSSVKASAEDCCGHCTADANCKAFSHYLGVCYLKSAKGNPISKTGVRSAAIALPVSQCSAIEDDVDYSGPDLRSVDATAAEDCCAVCAQDSQCKAFSHYLGVCYLKAAKGDPIHKRGVRSAAVAESPSDSQCSSIQNDIDFSGGDLVTIPSALAEDCCAICKDTSGCKLLSHADGKCYLKNEIGRRISKAGVRSALVLTAVTTVAPTPAPALPTVAPTPVATTIAPSPAPTSSPTPVVPTTTATPRPTSACNEKRQRRSWSSLSTDDKELYLSAIEDAMRLGHYKEFISAHMDKNSNSHGYGSCGYFFWHRKFLLAFENMLRSLDPKYACLTLSYWDFTEDYAKSEQGKCKTITECCPVTLDMGGSTPGTLMSDNEVWVTTRPIKAFKDGGSGIARGKWHEMTMPKWSLKTVRAALFGSSSIANVSHLIETTIDSSVRKTLRGTFEVNLAAPKEPL
;
A
#
# COMPACT_ATOMS: atom_id res chain seq x y z
N MET A 1 -25.90 32.42 -42.85
CA MET A 1 -25.60 30.98 -43.01
C MET A 1 -24.24 30.73 -42.38
N LEU A 2 -24.21 30.21 -41.15
CA LEU A 2 -22.99 29.86 -40.41
C LEU A 2 -22.85 28.34 -40.46
N SER A 3 -21.72 27.84 -40.99
CA SER A 3 -21.32 26.43 -40.88
C SER A 3 -20.46 26.23 -39.63
N PRO A 4 -20.62 25.11 -38.89
CA PRO A 4 -19.84 24.84 -37.69
C PRO A 4 -18.50 24.16 -38.03
N HIS A 5 -17.42 24.64 -37.41
CA HIS A 5 -16.10 24.02 -37.42
C HIS A 5 -16.06 22.78 -36.51
N THR A 6 -15.69 21.63 -37.09
CA THR A 6 -15.32 20.38 -36.39
C THR A 6 -13.87 20.43 -35.90
N PRO A 7 -13.54 19.88 -34.70
CA PRO A 7 -12.16 19.72 -34.23
C PRO A 7 -11.50 18.44 -34.79
N PRO A 8 -10.15 18.37 -34.85
CA PRO A 8 -9.42 17.25 -35.46
C PRO A 8 -9.36 16.01 -34.54
N PRO A 9 -9.10 14.81 -35.09
CA PRO A 9 -9.12 13.56 -34.33
C PRO A 9 -7.89 13.40 -33.43
N ARG A 10 -8.11 12.82 -32.23
CA ARG A 10 -7.05 12.41 -31.30
C ARG A 10 -6.29 11.22 -31.89
N GLY A 11 -4.98 11.36 -32.01
CA GLY A 11 -4.08 10.27 -32.41
C GLY A 11 -4.16 9.09 -31.45
N ALA A 12 -4.30 7.90 -32.01
CA ALA A 12 -4.26 6.63 -31.30
C ALA A 12 -2.84 6.35 -30.78
N TYR A 13 -2.68 6.20 -29.46
CA TYR A 13 -1.48 5.59 -28.89
C TYR A 13 -1.54 4.07 -29.11
N LYS A 14 -0.61 3.58 -29.93
CA LYS A 14 -0.37 2.16 -30.18
C LYS A 14 0.32 1.57 -28.93
N GLN A 15 -0.33 0.65 -28.22
CA GLN A 15 0.35 -0.18 -27.23
C GLN A 15 1.26 -1.19 -27.95
N ILE A 16 2.55 -1.16 -27.64
CA ILE A 16 3.52 -2.17 -28.05
C ILE A 16 3.76 -3.08 -26.83
N PRO A 17 3.55 -4.40 -26.91
CA PRO A 17 3.83 -5.31 -25.80
C PRO A 17 5.34 -5.56 -25.73
N LEU A 18 5.97 -5.22 -24.60
CA LEU A 18 7.36 -5.59 -24.33
C LEU A 18 7.42 -7.00 -23.74
N SER A 19 8.15 -7.87 -24.41
CA SER A 19 8.38 -9.28 -24.11
C SER A 19 9.19 -9.50 -22.84
N ALA A 20 8.82 -10.54 -22.10
CA ALA A 20 9.52 -11.10 -20.95
C ALA A 20 11.01 -11.39 -21.21
N LYS A 21 11.88 -11.01 -20.28
CA LYS A 21 13.21 -11.61 -20.09
C LYS A 21 13.43 -11.99 -18.62
N GLN A 22 13.50 -13.31 -18.43
CA GLN A 22 14.22 -14.12 -17.42
C GLN A 22 14.05 -13.81 -15.92
N CYS A 23 13.15 -14.56 -15.26
CA CYS A 23 13.23 -14.86 -13.82
C CYS A 23 14.24 -16.00 -13.57
N VAL A 24 15.14 -15.83 -12.60
CA VAL A 24 15.93 -16.94 -12.05
C VAL A 24 15.04 -17.73 -11.09
N LEU A 25 14.80 -19.00 -11.42
CA LEU A 25 14.00 -19.94 -10.66
C LEU A 25 14.78 -20.48 -9.46
N ALA A 26 14.24 -20.26 -8.27
CA ALA A 26 14.36 -21.20 -7.15
C ALA A 26 12.94 -21.54 -6.71
N ALA A 27 12.29 -22.42 -7.49
CA ALA A 27 11.02 -23.02 -7.09
C ALA A 27 11.34 -24.19 -6.14
N SER A 28 10.89 -24.10 -4.89
CA SER A 28 10.64 -25.29 -4.07
C SER A 28 9.13 -25.46 -3.97
N GLU A 29 8.65 -26.69 -4.16
CA GLU A 29 7.25 -27.11 -4.35
C GLU A 29 6.29 -26.89 -3.16
N ALA A 30 6.60 -25.98 -2.26
CA ALA A 30 5.74 -25.55 -1.16
C ALA A 30 5.66 -24.01 -1.14
N GLY A 31 4.57 -23.46 -1.68
CA GLY A 31 4.15 -22.05 -1.50
C GLY A 31 5.27 -21.01 -1.29
N GLY A 32 6.13 -20.79 -2.28
CA GLY A 32 7.21 -19.81 -2.22
C GLY A 32 6.85 -18.45 -2.84
N CYS A 33 7.50 -17.37 -2.41
CA CYS A 33 7.36 -16.05 -3.04
C CYS A 33 8.25 -15.97 -4.29
N CYS A 34 7.68 -15.64 -5.45
CA CYS A 34 8.46 -15.30 -6.64
C CYS A 34 9.10 -13.90 -6.46
N CYS A 35 10.42 -13.86 -6.30
CA CYS A 35 11.18 -12.62 -6.35
C CYS A 35 11.58 -12.34 -7.81
N CYS A 36 10.98 -11.33 -8.44
CA CYS A 36 11.44 -10.85 -9.74
C CYS A 36 12.61 -9.87 -9.52
N GLU A 37 13.73 -10.09 -10.21
CA GLU A 37 14.79 -9.08 -10.34
C GLU A 37 14.56 -8.32 -11.64
N LEU A 38 13.69 -7.33 -11.58
CA LEU A 38 13.48 -6.34 -12.62
C LEU A 38 13.41 -4.99 -11.92
N ASP A 39 13.97 -3.96 -12.54
CA ASP A 39 13.58 -2.60 -12.21
C ASP A 39 12.05 -2.54 -12.19
N ILE A 40 11.50 -2.07 -11.05
CA ILE A 40 10.08 -1.77 -10.78
C ILE A 40 9.29 -2.87 -10.04
N LEU A 41 8.62 -2.47 -8.92
CA LEU A 41 7.21 -2.66 -8.53
C LEU A 41 7.05 -2.73 -6.97
N SER A 42 6.26 -1.83 -6.34
CA SER A 42 5.91 -1.88 -4.90
C SER A 42 4.39 -1.82 -4.64
N ILE A 43 3.80 -2.91 -4.14
CA ILE A 43 2.36 -3.10 -3.89
C ILE A 43 1.78 -2.12 -2.81
N SER A 44 0.63 -1.49 -3.06
CA SER A 44 -0.07 -0.54 -2.16
C SER A 44 -0.58 -1.16 -0.84
N MET A 45 -0.73 -0.34 0.21
CA MET A 45 -0.88 -0.74 1.62
C MET A 45 -2.35 -0.89 2.08
N ARG A 46 -2.77 -2.12 2.40
CA ARG A 46 -3.65 -2.40 3.56
C ARG A 46 -2.88 -3.33 4.48
N ALA A 47 -2.44 -2.83 5.62
CA ALA A 47 -1.70 -3.60 6.62
C ALA A 47 -2.58 -3.81 7.85
N SER A 48 -3.19 -4.98 7.95
CA SER A 48 -3.75 -5.47 9.21
C SER A 48 -2.63 -6.15 9.98
N ARG A 49 -2.18 -5.50 11.06
CA ARG A 49 -1.11 -5.89 12.02
C ARG A 49 0.33 -5.60 11.59
N HIS A 50 1.00 -4.80 12.41
CA HIS A 50 2.46 -4.76 12.49
C HIS A 50 2.89 -5.88 13.46
N VAL A 51 3.11 -7.10 12.98
CA VAL A 51 3.85 -8.08 13.77
C VAL A 51 5.33 -7.71 13.63
N ARG A 52 5.89 -7.04 14.63
CA ARG A 52 7.34 -6.92 14.76
C ARG A 52 7.85 -8.25 15.31
N TYR A 53 8.48 -9.06 14.47
CA TYR A 53 9.46 -10.00 14.99
C TYR A 53 10.69 -9.20 15.38
N ASN A 54 10.82 -8.91 16.68
CA ASN A 54 12.09 -8.52 17.24
C ASN A 54 12.97 -9.78 17.15
N CYS A 55 13.78 -9.89 16.10
CA CYS A 55 14.90 -10.83 16.16
C CYS A 55 15.80 -10.35 17.30
N SER A 56 15.89 -11.17 18.35
CA SER A 56 16.81 -10.96 19.46
C SER A 56 18.22 -10.72 18.91
N CYS A 57 18.92 -9.76 19.52
CA CYS A 57 20.29 -9.40 19.20
C CYS A 57 21.23 -10.60 19.39
N SER A 58 21.57 -11.29 18.30
CA SER A 58 22.89 -11.89 18.10
C SER A 58 23.04 -12.37 16.64
N SER A 59 23.43 -11.43 15.76
CA SER A 59 24.28 -11.60 14.58
C SER A 59 23.87 -10.62 13.47
N SER A 60 24.89 -9.97 12.92
CA SER A 60 24.85 -8.80 12.05
C SER A 60 24.55 -9.15 10.59
N VAL A 61 23.36 -9.68 10.30
CA VAL A 61 22.92 -9.90 8.91
C VAL A 61 21.68 -9.06 8.64
N LYS A 62 21.80 -8.06 7.75
CA LYS A 62 20.66 -7.31 7.23
C LYS A 62 19.75 -8.30 6.50
N ALA A 63 18.46 -8.36 6.84
CA ALA A 63 17.53 -9.27 6.19
C ALA A 63 17.50 -9.01 4.69
N SER A 64 17.77 -10.03 3.89
CA SER A 64 17.63 -10.00 2.43
C SER A 64 16.15 -10.01 2.02
N ALA A 65 15.85 -9.76 0.74
CA ALA A 65 14.46 -9.86 0.28
C ALA A 65 13.94 -11.31 0.39
N GLU A 66 14.85 -12.27 0.30
CA GLU A 66 14.63 -13.70 0.44
C GLU A 66 14.30 -14.08 1.89
N ASP A 67 14.97 -13.47 2.88
CA ASP A 67 14.61 -13.61 4.30
C ASP A 67 13.22 -13.03 4.58
N CYS A 68 12.89 -11.88 3.98
CA CYS A 68 11.55 -11.29 4.09
C CYS A 68 10.44 -12.16 3.49
N CYS A 69 10.75 -12.94 2.45
CA CYS A 69 9.82 -13.94 1.93
C CYS A 69 9.55 -15.02 2.98
N GLY A 70 10.60 -15.59 3.59
CA GLY A 70 10.47 -16.60 4.64
C GLY A 70 9.59 -16.14 5.80
N HIS A 71 9.78 -14.89 6.26
CA HIS A 71 8.96 -14.28 7.30
C HIS A 71 7.51 -14.06 6.88
N CYS A 72 7.26 -13.69 5.61
CA CYS A 72 5.91 -13.56 5.10
C CYS A 72 5.21 -14.92 5.01
N THR A 73 5.88 -15.96 4.50
CA THR A 73 5.30 -17.31 4.39
C THR A 73 4.99 -17.96 5.74
N ALA A 74 5.74 -17.60 6.80
CA ALA A 74 5.48 -18.09 8.16
C ALA A 74 4.35 -17.33 8.88
N ASP A 75 3.92 -16.16 8.39
CA ASP A 75 2.84 -15.38 8.98
C ASP A 75 1.54 -15.61 8.20
N ALA A 76 0.58 -16.29 8.83
CA ALA A 76 -0.73 -16.60 8.24
C ALA A 76 -1.50 -15.36 7.72
N ASN A 77 -1.21 -14.18 8.27
CA ASN A 77 -1.82 -12.91 7.89
C ASN A 77 -1.03 -12.15 6.83
N CYS A 78 0.16 -12.61 6.42
CA CYS A 78 0.95 -11.98 5.37
C CYS A 78 0.54 -12.55 4.00
N LYS A 79 0.18 -11.65 3.07
CA LYS A 79 -0.17 -11.94 1.67
C LYS A 79 0.81 -11.28 0.69
N ALA A 80 1.62 -10.33 1.13
CA ALA A 80 2.71 -9.74 0.34
C ALA A 80 3.75 -9.09 1.25
N PHE A 81 4.95 -8.85 0.73
CA PHE A 81 5.97 -8.06 1.41
C PHE A 81 6.68 -7.06 0.49
N SER A 82 7.27 -6.04 1.10
CA SER A 82 8.28 -5.19 0.47
C SER A 82 9.53 -5.19 1.33
N HIS A 83 10.70 -5.25 0.72
CA HIS A 83 11.99 -5.16 1.35
C HIS A 83 12.69 -3.88 0.90
N TYR A 84 13.17 -3.10 1.87
CA TYR A 84 13.93 -1.88 1.62
C TYR A 84 14.98 -1.68 2.72
N LEU A 85 16.25 -1.53 2.33
CA LEU A 85 17.38 -1.28 3.23
C LEU A 85 17.47 -2.23 4.45
N GLY A 86 17.18 -3.51 4.28
CA GLY A 86 17.25 -4.52 5.35
C GLY A 86 15.97 -4.66 6.18
N VAL A 87 14.88 -4.01 5.78
CA VAL A 87 13.60 -4.01 6.50
C VAL A 87 12.52 -4.73 5.72
N CYS A 88 11.86 -5.70 6.35
CA CYS A 88 10.72 -6.44 5.81
C CYS A 88 9.38 -5.77 6.18
N TYR A 89 8.63 -5.34 5.16
CA TYR A 89 7.29 -4.79 5.29
C TYR A 89 6.27 -5.85 4.88
N LEU A 90 5.85 -6.68 5.83
CA LEU A 90 4.80 -7.68 5.65
C LEU A 90 3.42 -7.00 5.53
N LYS A 91 2.59 -7.47 4.61
CA LYS A 91 1.30 -6.87 4.24
C LYS A 91 0.23 -7.94 4.22
N SER A 92 -0.97 -7.60 4.67
CA SER A 92 -2.10 -8.53 4.70
C SER A 92 -2.92 -8.59 3.42
N ALA A 93 -2.57 -7.81 2.40
CA ALA A 93 -3.20 -7.82 1.09
C ALA A 93 -2.21 -7.35 0.00
N LYS A 94 -2.45 -7.78 -1.24
CA LYS A 94 -1.74 -7.29 -2.43
C LYS A 94 -2.49 -6.08 -3.01
N GLY A 95 -2.08 -4.85 -2.65
CA GLY A 95 -2.54 -3.63 -3.33
C GLY A 95 -1.85 -3.34 -4.68
N ASN A 96 -2.29 -2.28 -5.36
CA ASN A 96 -1.75 -1.86 -6.65
C ASN A 96 -0.26 -1.48 -6.57
N PRO A 97 0.60 -1.97 -7.48
CA PRO A 97 2.01 -1.65 -7.44
C PRO A 97 2.31 -0.21 -7.90
N ILE A 98 3.19 0.46 -7.16
CA ILE A 98 3.73 1.79 -7.35
C ILE A 98 5.26 1.65 -7.48
N SER A 99 5.89 2.30 -8.46
CA SER A 99 7.34 2.21 -8.62
C SER A 99 8.09 3.04 -7.56
N LYS A 100 9.09 2.44 -6.90
CA LYS A 100 9.99 3.10 -5.94
C LYS A 100 11.40 2.53 -6.02
N THR A 101 12.41 3.39 -6.15
CA THR A 101 13.83 3.01 -6.27
C THR A 101 14.33 2.29 -5.02
N GLY A 102 15.01 1.15 -5.22
CA GLY A 102 15.66 0.37 -4.15
C GLY A 102 14.74 -0.55 -3.35
N VAL A 103 13.45 -0.63 -3.69
CA VAL A 103 12.47 -1.51 -3.02
C VAL A 103 12.33 -2.81 -3.80
N ARG A 104 12.59 -3.95 -3.15
CA ARG A 104 12.30 -5.29 -3.70
C ARG A 104 11.00 -5.79 -3.08
N SER A 105 9.96 -6.03 -3.87
CA SER A 105 8.68 -6.52 -3.33
C SER A 105 8.31 -7.85 -3.97
N ALA A 106 7.69 -8.73 -3.19
CA ALA A 106 7.03 -9.90 -3.72
C ALA A 106 5.70 -10.09 -3.00
N ALA A 107 4.69 -10.53 -3.73
CA ALA A 107 3.50 -11.07 -3.08
C ALA A 107 3.80 -12.52 -2.70
N ILE A 108 3.19 -13.02 -1.63
CA ILE A 108 2.99 -14.46 -1.57
C ILE A 108 2.11 -14.74 -2.77
N ALA A 109 2.61 -15.55 -3.71
CA ALA A 109 1.72 -16.22 -4.62
C ALA A 109 0.88 -17.14 -3.74
N LEU A 110 -0.25 -16.63 -3.22
CA LEU A 110 -1.40 -17.50 -3.05
C LEU A 110 -1.51 -18.16 -4.41
N PRO A 111 -1.51 -19.50 -4.48
CA PRO A 111 -1.47 -20.16 -5.76
C PRO A 111 -2.62 -19.57 -6.57
N VAL A 112 -2.28 -18.94 -7.71
CA VAL A 112 -3.24 -18.34 -8.66
C VAL A 112 -3.92 -19.48 -9.42
N SER A 113 -4.33 -20.49 -8.67
CA SER A 113 -4.89 -21.76 -9.13
C SER A 113 -6.27 -21.98 -8.54
N GLN A 114 -6.83 -21.00 -7.80
CA GLN A 114 -8.16 -21.10 -7.21
C GLN A 114 -9.22 -20.35 -8.01
N CYS A 115 -8.87 -19.41 -8.90
CA CYS A 115 -9.83 -18.81 -9.84
C CYS A 115 -9.26 -18.74 -11.25
N SER A 116 -10.13 -18.83 -12.25
CA SER A 116 -9.81 -18.54 -13.64
C SER A 116 -9.41 -17.08 -13.84
N ALA A 117 -8.87 -16.76 -15.01
CA ALA A 117 -8.68 -15.38 -15.41
C ALA A 117 -10.01 -14.60 -15.32
N ILE A 118 -9.91 -13.32 -14.93
CA ILE A 118 -11.07 -12.42 -14.86
C ILE A 118 -11.50 -12.06 -16.27
N GLU A 119 -12.79 -12.25 -16.56
CA GLU A 119 -13.47 -11.84 -17.77
C GLU A 119 -14.09 -10.45 -17.53
N ASP A 120 -13.67 -9.44 -18.29
CA ASP A 120 -14.22 -8.08 -18.22
C ASP A 120 -15.50 -7.95 -19.06
N ASP A 121 -16.42 -7.09 -18.61
CA ASP A 121 -17.73 -6.84 -19.20
C ASP A 121 -18.60 -8.11 -19.32
N VAL A 122 -18.41 -9.08 -18.42
CA VAL A 122 -19.13 -10.36 -18.38
C VAL A 122 -19.76 -10.55 -17.02
N ASP A 123 -21.05 -10.87 -17.00
CA ASP A 123 -21.79 -11.36 -15.84
C ASP A 123 -22.12 -12.83 -16.04
N TYR A 124 -21.83 -13.64 -15.03
CA TYR A 124 -22.19 -15.04 -15.01
C TYR A 124 -23.65 -15.21 -14.60
N SER A 125 -24.45 -15.92 -15.38
CA SER A 125 -25.86 -16.17 -15.04
C SER A 125 -25.96 -17.29 -14.00
N GLY A 126 -26.76 -17.09 -12.95
CA GLY A 126 -26.92 -18.11 -11.91
C GLY A 126 -27.38 -17.52 -10.58
N PRO A 127 -27.77 -18.38 -9.62
CA PRO A 127 -28.22 -17.94 -8.31
C PRO A 127 -27.04 -17.37 -7.51
N ASP A 128 -27.21 -16.13 -7.07
CA ASP A 128 -26.33 -15.50 -6.09
C ASP A 128 -26.58 -16.14 -4.71
N LEU A 129 -25.51 -16.64 -4.10
CA LEU A 129 -25.51 -17.15 -2.73
C LEU A 129 -25.63 -16.01 -1.72
N ARG A 130 -24.80 -14.99 -1.92
CA ARG A 130 -24.71 -13.78 -1.09
C ARG A 130 -23.83 -12.73 -1.77
N SER A 131 -23.95 -11.50 -1.29
CA SER A 131 -23.13 -10.37 -1.76
C SER A 131 -22.17 -9.90 -0.67
N VAL A 132 -20.98 -9.42 -1.07
CA VAL A 132 -19.95 -8.91 -0.16
C VAL A 132 -19.31 -7.66 -0.77
N ASP A 133 -19.02 -6.65 0.06
CA ASP A 133 -18.33 -5.44 -0.40
C ASP A 133 -16.86 -5.74 -0.74
N ALA A 134 -16.42 -5.35 -1.94
CA ALA A 134 -15.04 -5.43 -2.36
C ALA A 134 -14.69 -4.34 -3.37
N THR A 135 -13.56 -3.67 -3.18
CA THR A 135 -13.13 -2.56 -4.05
C THR A 135 -12.56 -3.02 -5.39
N ALA A 136 -12.21 -4.29 -5.55
CA ALA A 136 -11.65 -4.87 -6.76
C ALA A 136 -12.17 -6.30 -6.99
N ALA A 137 -12.26 -6.73 -8.25
CA ALA A 137 -12.74 -8.06 -8.63
C ALA A 137 -11.76 -9.17 -8.17
N GLU A 138 -10.48 -8.83 -8.07
CA GLU A 138 -9.41 -9.69 -7.60
C GLU A 138 -9.58 -10.08 -6.13
N ASP A 139 -10.24 -9.22 -5.33
CA ASP A 139 -10.54 -9.48 -3.92
C ASP A 139 -11.70 -10.49 -3.77
N CYS A 140 -12.58 -10.61 -4.79
CA CYS A 140 -13.74 -11.51 -4.76
C CYS A 140 -13.35 -12.99 -4.81
N CYS A 141 -12.25 -13.33 -5.48
CA CYS A 141 -11.79 -14.72 -5.61
C CYS A 141 -11.51 -15.36 -4.25
N ALA A 142 -10.83 -14.65 -3.35
CA ALA A 142 -10.49 -15.18 -2.04
C ALA A 142 -11.72 -15.42 -1.15
N VAL A 143 -12.75 -14.60 -1.30
CA VAL A 143 -14.02 -14.74 -0.55
C VAL A 143 -14.87 -15.87 -1.12
N CYS A 144 -14.90 -16.01 -2.45
CA CYS A 144 -15.58 -17.12 -3.11
C CYS A 144 -14.88 -18.46 -2.81
N ALA A 145 -13.55 -18.53 -2.87
CA ALA A 145 -12.79 -19.74 -2.59
C ALA A 145 -12.89 -20.23 -1.13
N GLN A 146 -13.27 -19.38 -0.19
CA GLN A 146 -13.54 -19.75 1.21
C GLN A 146 -14.94 -20.33 1.43
N ASP A 147 -15.83 -20.18 0.46
CA ASP A 147 -17.21 -20.61 0.53
C ASP A 147 -17.36 -21.85 -0.36
N SER A 148 -17.47 -23.04 0.25
CA SER A 148 -17.52 -24.31 -0.48
C SER A 148 -18.68 -24.40 -1.49
N GLN A 149 -19.71 -23.58 -1.30
CA GLN A 149 -20.85 -23.49 -2.21
C GLN A 149 -20.60 -22.51 -3.36
N CYS A 150 -19.62 -21.62 -3.26
CA CYS A 150 -19.30 -20.63 -4.29
C CYS A 150 -18.41 -21.24 -5.38
N LYS A 151 -18.90 -21.18 -6.62
CA LYS A 151 -18.20 -21.70 -7.81
C LYS A 151 -17.77 -20.59 -8.77
N ALA A 152 -18.32 -19.39 -8.64
CA ALA A 152 -17.93 -18.23 -9.41
C ALA A 152 -18.34 -16.93 -8.71
N PHE A 153 -17.82 -15.80 -9.17
CA PHE A 153 -18.30 -14.48 -8.72
C PHE A 153 -18.45 -13.52 -9.90
N SER A 154 -19.34 -12.54 -9.73
CA SER A 154 -19.43 -11.34 -10.58
C SER A 154 -19.18 -10.10 -9.72
N HIS A 155 -18.25 -9.22 -10.09
CA HIS A 155 -17.99 -7.96 -9.41
C HIS A 155 -18.62 -6.80 -10.16
N TYR A 156 -19.39 -5.96 -9.46
CA TYR A 156 -20.00 -4.76 -10.03
C TYR A 156 -20.10 -3.64 -8.98
N LEU A 157 -19.65 -2.43 -9.34
CA LEU A 157 -19.72 -1.21 -8.51
C LEU A 157 -19.29 -1.39 -7.04
N GLY A 158 -18.23 -2.18 -6.80
CA GLY A 158 -17.69 -2.37 -5.45
C GLY A 158 -18.32 -3.51 -4.67
N VAL A 159 -19.11 -4.38 -5.32
CA VAL A 159 -19.79 -5.51 -4.70
C VAL A 159 -19.44 -6.80 -5.44
N CYS A 160 -19.03 -7.84 -4.70
CA CYS A 160 -18.90 -9.21 -5.19
C CYS A 160 -20.24 -9.94 -5.02
N TYR A 161 -20.79 -10.43 -6.11
CA TYR A 161 -21.94 -11.32 -6.14
C TYR A 161 -21.40 -12.75 -6.24
N LEU A 162 -21.43 -13.49 -5.12
CA LEU A 162 -20.92 -14.86 -5.04
C LEU A 162 -21.97 -15.82 -5.58
N LYS A 163 -21.59 -16.72 -6.49
CA LYS A 163 -22.52 -17.58 -7.23
C LYS A 163 -22.30 -19.05 -6.96
N ALA A 164 -23.40 -19.79 -6.86
CA ALA A 164 -23.38 -21.24 -6.65
C ALA A 164 -22.89 -22.03 -7.88
N ALA A 165 -22.86 -21.39 -9.06
CA ALA A 165 -22.42 -21.95 -10.33
C ALA A 165 -21.88 -20.81 -11.23
N LYS A 166 -21.03 -21.15 -12.20
CA LYS A 166 -20.60 -20.20 -13.25
C LYS A 166 -21.76 -19.82 -14.18
N GLY A 167 -22.60 -20.78 -14.56
CA GLY A 167 -23.62 -20.63 -15.59
C GLY A 167 -23.12 -19.94 -16.87
N ASP A 168 -24.05 -19.39 -17.67
CA ASP A 168 -23.73 -18.83 -18.98
C ASP A 168 -23.20 -17.39 -18.87
N PRO A 169 -22.16 -17.02 -19.63
CA PRO A 169 -21.64 -15.66 -19.67
C PRO A 169 -22.59 -14.72 -20.43
N ILE A 170 -22.99 -13.63 -19.79
CA ILE A 170 -23.82 -12.56 -20.35
C ILE A 170 -22.96 -11.31 -20.44
N HIS A 171 -22.83 -10.73 -21.62
CA HIS A 171 -22.11 -9.47 -21.79
C HIS A 171 -22.85 -8.33 -21.06
N LYS A 172 -22.19 -7.73 -20.06
CA LYS A 172 -22.74 -6.64 -19.24
C LYS A 172 -21.63 -5.68 -18.85
N ARG A 173 -21.71 -4.47 -19.41
CA ARG A 173 -20.66 -3.46 -19.25
C ARG A 173 -20.41 -3.13 -17.78
N GLY A 174 -19.14 -3.14 -17.38
CA GLY A 174 -18.67 -2.80 -16.05
C GLY A 174 -18.71 -3.95 -15.04
N VAL A 175 -19.15 -5.15 -15.45
CA VAL A 175 -19.11 -6.35 -14.60
C VAL A 175 -17.83 -7.13 -14.88
N ARG A 176 -17.14 -7.57 -13.83
CA ARG A 176 -15.89 -8.35 -13.94
C ARG A 176 -16.07 -9.68 -13.22
N SER A 177 -15.99 -10.80 -13.93
CA SER A 177 -16.34 -12.12 -13.36
C SER A 177 -15.20 -13.12 -13.48
N ALA A 178 -15.10 -14.05 -12.53
CA ALA A 178 -14.20 -15.20 -12.64
C ALA A 178 -14.79 -16.42 -11.93
N ALA A 179 -14.53 -17.60 -12.49
CA ALA A 179 -14.92 -18.86 -11.88
C ALA A 179 -13.84 -19.26 -10.88
N VAL A 180 -14.23 -19.89 -9.77
CA VAL A 180 -13.26 -20.60 -8.94
C VAL A 180 -12.75 -21.74 -9.82
N ALA A 181 -11.44 -21.78 -10.06
CA ALA A 181 -10.80 -22.90 -10.68
C ALA A 181 -11.11 -24.09 -9.78
N GLU A 182 -11.89 -25.03 -10.29
CA GLU A 182 -11.87 -26.37 -9.74
C GLU A 182 -10.40 -26.75 -9.66
N SER A 183 -9.95 -27.15 -8.47
CA SER A 183 -8.56 -27.49 -8.20
C SER A 183 -7.98 -28.18 -9.43
N PRO A 184 -6.81 -27.74 -9.96
CA PRO A 184 -6.12 -28.59 -10.92
C PRO A 184 -6.01 -29.93 -10.22
N SER A 185 -6.61 -30.97 -10.81
CA SER A 185 -6.37 -32.35 -10.42
C SER A 185 -4.86 -32.45 -10.24
N ASP A 186 -4.43 -32.68 -8.99
CA ASP A 186 -3.05 -32.86 -8.61
C ASP A 186 -2.42 -33.70 -9.73
N SER A 187 -1.33 -33.22 -10.36
CA SER A 187 -0.74 -33.80 -11.59
C SER A 187 -0.19 -35.23 -11.39
N GLN A 188 -0.57 -35.84 -10.27
CA GLN A 188 -0.30 -37.17 -9.79
C GLN A 188 -1.53 -38.08 -9.88
N CYS A 189 -2.70 -37.59 -10.30
CA CYS A 189 -3.80 -38.42 -10.78
C CYS A 189 -4.05 -38.19 -12.26
N SER A 190 -4.42 -39.25 -12.98
CA SER A 190 -4.92 -39.13 -14.34
C SER A 190 -6.18 -38.26 -14.36
N SER A 191 -6.53 -37.73 -15.53
CA SER A 191 -7.82 -37.06 -15.72
C SER A 191 -8.97 -37.98 -15.27
N ILE A 192 -9.96 -37.36 -14.61
CA ILE A 192 -11.18 -38.05 -14.16
C ILE A 192 -11.94 -38.54 -15.40
N GLN A 193 -12.20 -39.85 -15.43
CA GLN A 193 -13.03 -40.49 -16.43
C GLN A 193 -14.46 -40.53 -15.89
N ASN A 194 -15.34 -39.75 -16.51
CA ASN A 194 -16.77 -39.76 -16.20
C ASN A 194 -17.43 -41.03 -16.74
N ASP A 195 -18.43 -41.51 -16.01
CA ASP A 195 -19.24 -42.69 -16.30
C ASP A 195 -18.43 -44.00 -16.44
N ILE A 196 -17.32 -44.08 -15.70
CA ILE A 196 -16.39 -45.20 -15.73
C ILE A 196 -16.09 -45.67 -14.30
N ASP A 197 -16.28 -46.96 -14.05
CA ASP A 197 -15.84 -47.69 -12.86
C ASP A 197 -14.75 -48.71 -13.23
N PHE A 198 -13.91 -49.07 -12.26
CA PHE A 198 -12.95 -50.17 -12.39
C PHE A 198 -13.29 -51.23 -11.35
N SER A 199 -13.73 -52.41 -11.79
CA SER A 199 -14.23 -53.45 -10.87
C SER A 199 -13.14 -54.01 -9.96
N GLY A 200 -13.46 -54.24 -8.67
CA GLY A 200 -12.58 -54.91 -7.70
C GLY A 200 -11.50 -54.00 -7.10
N GLY A 201 -10.76 -54.54 -6.12
CA GLY A 201 -9.62 -53.85 -5.49
C GLY A 201 -9.96 -52.82 -4.42
N ASP A 202 -11.19 -52.73 -3.92
CA ASP A 202 -11.60 -51.73 -2.93
C ASP A 202 -10.84 -51.89 -1.59
N LEU A 203 -10.06 -50.86 -1.22
CA LEU A 203 -9.32 -50.75 0.04
C LEU A 203 -10.19 -50.16 1.15
N VAL A 204 -10.77 -48.99 0.88
CA VAL A 204 -11.52 -48.21 1.87
C VAL A 204 -12.52 -47.30 1.15
N THR A 205 -13.68 -47.12 1.78
CA THR A 205 -14.71 -46.19 1.32
C THR A 205 -14.81 -45.02 2.28
N ILE A 206 -14.69 -43.81 1.77
CA ILE A 206 -14.64 -42.58 2.57
C ILE A 206 -15.69 -41.59 2.02
N PRO A 207 -16.46 -40.89 2.86
CA PRO A 207 -17.38 -39.86 2.40
C PRO A 207 -16.63 -38.69 1.73
N SER A 208 -17.09 -38.26 0.56
CA SER A 208 -16.57 -37.07 -0.13
C SER A 208 -17.61 -36.53 -1.09
N ALA A 209 -17.88 -35.23 -1.06
CA ALA A 209 -18.89 -34.60 -1.91
C ALA A 209 -18.50 -34.64 -3.41
N LEU A 210 -17.20 -34.59 -3.72
CA LEU A 210 -16.68 -34.49 -5.08
C LEU A 210 -15.64 -35.58 -5.38
N ALA A 211 -15.49 -35.91 -6.67
CA ALA A 211 -14.56 -36.94 -7.14
C ALA A 211 -13.11 -36.45 -7.14
N GLU A 212 -12.93 -35.15 -7.29
CA GLU A 212 -11.66 -34.44 -7.30
C GLU A 212 -10.95 -34.53 -5.94
N ASP A 213 -11.73 -34.48 -4.86
CA ASP A 213 -11.23 -34.59 -3.49
C ASP A 213 -10.68 -35.99 -3.17
N CYS A 214 -11.13 -37.02 -3.91
CA CYS A 214 -10.71 -38.40 -3.69
C CYS A 214 -9.22 -38.65 -4.06
N CYS A 215 -8.64 -37.83 -4.94
CA CYS A 215 -7.27 -38.04 -5.44
C CYS A 215 -6.23 -37.85 -4.33
N ALA A 216 -6.37 -36.77 -3.56
CA ALA A 216 -5.50 -36.50 -2.42
C ALA A 216 -5.57 -37.61 -1.36
N ILE A 217 -6.78 -38.12 -1.10
CA ILE A 217 -7.00 -39.18 -0.10
C ILE A 217 -6.41 -40.52 -0.58
N CYS A 218 -6.55 -40.84 -1.87
CA CYS A 218 -5.93 -42.03 -2.46
C CYS A 218 -4.40 -41.96 -2.34
N LYS A 219 -3.79 -40.82 -2.65
CA LYS A 219 -2.33 -40.62 -2.51
C LYS A 219 -1.83 -40.88 -1.08
N ASP A 220 -2.55 -40.39 -0.09
CA ASP A 220 -2.18 -40.57 1.32
C ASP A 220 -2.52 -41.97 1.86
N THR A 221 -3.27 -42.77 1.10
CA THR A 221 -3.64 -44.13 1.45
C THR A 221 -2.64 -45.12 0.86
N SER A 222 -1.79 -45.67 1.72
CA SER A 222 -0.78 -46.68 1.34
C SER A 222 -1.41 -47.82 0.54
N GLY A 223 -0.90 -48.02 -0.68
CA GLY A 223 -1.36 -49.07 -1.60
C GLY A 223 -2.51 -48.67 -2.52
N CYS A 224 -3.06 -47.46 -2.42
CA CYS A 224 -4.08 -46.99 -3.34
C CYS A 224 -3.48 -46.63 -4.70
N LYS A 225 -4.08 -47.16 -5.77
CA LYS A 225 -3.65 -46.96 -7.17
C LYS A 225 -4.74 -46.31 -8.02
N LEU A 226 -5.99 -46.37 -7.58
CA LEU A 226 -7.16 -45.89 -8.30
C LEU A 226 -8.22 -45.39 -7.31
N LEU A 227 -8.96 -44.36 -7.69
CA LEU A 227 -10.19 -43.93 -7.05
C LEU A 227 -11.39 -44.11 -8.00
N SER A 228 -12.56 -44.38 -7.42
CA SER A 228 -13.87 -44.26 -8.05
C SER A 228 -14.80 -43.49 -7.13
N HIS A 229 -15.49 -42.47 -7.62
CA HIS A 229 -16.43 -41.66 -6.86
C HIS A 229 -17.86 -41.90 -7.33
N ALA A 230 -18.77 -42.16 -6.39
CA ALA A 230 -20.20 -42.31 -6.63
C ALA A 230 -20.98 -41.99 -5.36
N ASP A 231 -22.15 -41.36 -5.51
CA ASP A 231 -23.11 -41.09 -4.42
C ASP A 231 -22.49 -40.40 -3.20
N GLY A 232 -21.56 -39.46 -3.43
CA GLY A 232 -20.89 -38.71 -2.37
C GLY A 232 -19.86 -39.54 -1.58
N LYS A 233 -19.29 -40.59 -2.17
CA LYS A 233 -18.28 -41.45 -1.54
C LYS A 233 -17.12 -41.73 -2.49
N CYS A 234 -15.90 -41.72 -1.96
CA CYS A 234 -14.68 -42.21 -2.60
C CYS A 234 -14.48 -43.68 -2.30
N TYR A 235 -14.40 -44.51 -3.33
CA TYR A 235 -13.98 -45.90 -3.29
C TYR A 235 -12.52 -45.96 -3.71
N LEU A 236 -11.63 -46.07 -2.73
CA LEU A 236 -10.18 -46.13 -2.95
C LEU A 236 -9.78 -47.57 -3.23
N LYS A 237 -9.00 -47.80 -4.29
CA LYS A 237 -8.70 -49.15 -4.77
C LYS A 237 -7.20 -49.38 -4.95
N ASN A 238 -6.72 -50.58 -4.63
CA ASN A 238 -5.32 -50.99 -4.73
C ASN A 238 -4.95 -51.67 -6.05
N GLU A 239 -5.93 -51.92 -6.92
CA GLU A 239 -5.77 -52.61 -8.19
C GLU A 239 -6.56 -51.90 -9.28
N ILE A 240 -6.02 -51.93 -10.50
CA ILE A 240 -6.70 -51.40 -11.68
C ILE A 240 -7.43 -52.59 -12.32
N GLY A 241 -8.66 -52.82 -11.88
CA GLY A 241 -9.47 -53.92 -12.43
C GLY A 241 -10.09 -53.59 -13.80
N ARG A 242 -11.06 -54.38 -14.22
CA ARG A 242 -11.71 -54.18 -15.53
C ARG A 242 -12.48 -52.86 -15.57
N ARG A 243 -12.24 -52.07 -16.61
CA ARG A 243 -12.98 -50.84 -16.93
C ARG A 243 -14.43 -51.18 -17.34
N ILE A 244 -15.41 -50.59 -16.67
CA ILE A 244 -16.84 -50.77 -16.88
C ILE A 244 -17.48 -49.41 -17.05
N SER A 245 -18.26 -49.22 -18.12
CA SER A 245 -19.10 -48.02 -18.27
C SER A 245 -20.26 -48.09 -17.29
N LYS A 246 -20.32 -47.13 -16.35
CA LYS A 246 -21.34 -47.05 -15.32
C LYS A 246 -21.69 -45.59 -15.08
N ALA A 247 -22.90 -45.21 -15.50
CA ALA A 247 -23.38 -43.84 -15.41
C ALA A 247 -23.33 -43.32 -13.96
N GLY A 248 -22.83 -42.10 -13.77
CA GLY A 248 -22.71 -41.44 -12.47
C GLY A 248 -21.46 -41.79 -11.67
N VAL A 249 -20.59 -42.67 -12.17
CA VAL A 249 -19.30 -43.00 -11.51
C VAL A 249 -18.15 -42.24 -12.15
N ARG A 250 -17.30 -41.62 -11.34
CA ARG A 250 -16.17 -40.82 -11.80
C ARG A 250 -14.86 -41.38 -11.25
N SER A 251 -13.96 -41.86 -12.10
CA SER A 251 -12.73 -42.58 -11.66
C SER A 251 -11.44 -41.98 -12.19
N ALA A 252 -10.35 -42.11 -11.43
CA ALA A 252 -8.98 -41.73 -11.84
C ALA A 252 -7.91 -42.68 -11.29
N LEU A 253 -6.77 -42.76 -11.97
CA LEU A 253 -5.60 -43.53 -11.56
C LEU A 253 -4.57 -42.62 -10.89
N VAL A 254 -3.83 -43.12 -9.91
CA VAL A 254 -2.68 -42.42 -9.29
C VAL A 254 -1.41 -42.72 -10.09
N LEU A 255 -0.76 -41.68 -10.61
CA LEU A 255 0.49 -41.70 -11.38
C LEU A 255 1.67 -41.69 -10.40
N THR A 256 2.41 -42.80 -10.31
CA THR A 256 3.65 -42.88 -9.50
C THR A 256 4.85 -42.38 -10.30
N ALA A 257 5.70 -41.53 -9.69
CA ALA A 257 6.90 -40.98 -10.32
C ALA A 257 7.98 -42.07 -10.50
N VAL A 258 8.44 -42.28 -11.73
CA VAL A 258 9.59 -43.12 -12.06
C VAL A 258 10.87 -42.32 -11.78
N THR A 259 11.70 -42.76 -10.84
CA THR A 259 13.05 -42.23 -10.61
C THR A 259 13.98 -42.64 -11.76
N THR A 260 14.18 -41.74 -12.73
CA THR A 260 15.20 -41.88 -13.78
C THR A 260 16.55 -41.32 -13.30
N VAL A 261 17.54 -42.20 -13.23
CA VAL A 261 18.94 -41.90 -12.89
C VAL A 261 19.58 -41.05 -14.01
N ALA A 262 20.27 -39.98 -13.62
CA ALA A 262 20.98 -39.08 -14.53
C ALA A 262 22.15 -39.77 -15.26
N PRO A 263 22.41 -39.47 -16.55
CA PRO A 263 23.55 -40.01 -17.27
C PRO A 263 24.84 -39.20 -16.98
N THR A 264 25.90 -39.94 -16.74
CA THR A 264 27.30 -39.55 -16.51
C THR A 264 27.88 -38.68 -17.64
N PRO A 265 28.69 -37.64 -17.35
CA PRO A 265 29.41 -36.88 -18.37
C PRO A 265 30.72 -37.57 -18.80
N ALA A 266 31.00 -37.55 -20.10
CA ALA A 266 32.22 -38.06 -20.74
C ALA A 266 33.17 -36.91 -21.16
N PRO A 267 34.47 -37.19 -21.41
CA PRO A 267 35.61 -36.33 -21.01
C PRO A 267 36.10 -35.31 -22.05
N ALA A 268 36.85 -34.31 -21.54
CA ALA A 268 37.45 -33.20 -22.27
C ALA A 268 38.84 -33.52 -22.90
N LEU A 269 39.19 -32.83 -23.99
CA LEU A 269 40.56 -32.64 -24.52
C LEU A 269 40.60 -31.40 -25.47
N PRO A 270 41.77 -30.85 -25.88
CA PRO A 270 42.44 -29.73 -25.20
C PRO A 270 42.69 -28.49 -26.08
N THR A 271 42.94 -27.38 -25.38
CA THR A 271 43.74 -26.15 -25.64
C THR A 271 44.41 -25.92 -27.00
N VAL A 272 44.24 -24.72 -27.57
CA VAL A 272 45.33 -23.91 -28.18
C VAL A 272 45.08 -22.38 -27.99
N ALA A 273 46.10 -21.70 -27.45
CA ALA A 273 46.44 -20.26 -27.59
C ALA A 273 47.97 -20.24 -27.93
N PRO A 274 48.61 -19.21 -28.54
CA PRO A 274 48.55 -17.75 -28.26
C PRO A 274 48.51 -16.91 -29.58
N THR A 275 48.58 -15.57 -29.70
CA THR A 275 49.53 -14.55 -29.18
C THR A 275 49.04 -13.14 -29.66
N PRO A 276 49.52 -12.01 -29.10
CA PRO A 276 48.86 -10.69 -29.08
C PRO A 276 49.45 -9.66 -30.07
N VAL A 277 48.72 -8.55 -30.31
CA VAL A 277 49.26 -7.37 -31.02
C VAL A 277 48.89 -6.05 -30.31
N ALA A 278 49.94 -5.45 -29.77
CA ALA A 278 50.36 -4.05 -29.72
C ALA A 278 49.39 -2.87 -29.47
N THR A 279 49.77 -2.14 -28.42
CA THR A 279 49.63 -0.74 -28.01
C THR A 279 49.75 0.32 -29.13
N THR A 280 48.97 1.40 -29.10
CA THR A 280 49.37 2.72 -29.64
C THR A 280 48.72 3.88 -28.88
N ILE A 281 49.42 5.02 -28.92
CA ILE A 281 49.55 6.13 -27.97
C ILE A 281 48.60 7.31 -28.28
N ALA A 282 48.31 8.12 -27.26
CA ALA A 282 47.63 9.41 -27.31
C ALA A 282 48.41 10.52 -28.05
N PRO A 283 47.74 11.64 -28.41
CA PRO A 283 48.33 12.94 -28.09
C PRO A 283 47.34 13.98 -27.53
N SER A 284 47.92 14.95 -26.82
CA SER A 284 47.34 16.13 -26.15
C SER A 284 47.48 17.41 -27.03
N PRO A 285 47.30 18.67 -26.58
CA PRO A 285 46.05 19.48 -26.55
C PRO A 285 46.13 20.85 -27.28
N ALA A 286 45.08 21.69 -27.11
CA ALA A 286 44.98 23.17 -27.25
C ALA A 286 44.67 23.77 -28.66
N PRO A 287 44.06 24.99 -28.82
CA PRO A 287 44.07 26.15 -27.90
C PRO A 287 42.75 26.95 -27.69
N THR A 288 42.92 27.98 -26.86
CA THR A 288 42.04 28.95 -26.20
C THR A 288 41.53 30.11 -27.08
N SER A 289 40.37 30.70 -26.72
CA SER A 289 40.08 32.14 -26.91
C SER A 289 38.97 32.67 -25.96
N SER A 290 39.39 33.28 -24.83
CA SER A 290 39.12 34.65 -24.29
C SER A 290 37.71 35.34 -24.35
N PRO A 291 37.43 36.43 -23.59
CA PRO A 291 36.62 36.38 -22.35
C PRO A 291 35.56 37.52 -22.20
N THR A 292 34.41 37.33 -21.53
CA THR A 292 33.63 38.44 -20.89
C THR A 292 32.46 37.92 -20.03
N PRO A 293 31.86 38.71 -19.11
CA PRO A 293 32.29 39.03 -17.76
C PRO A 293 31.42 38.38 -16.65
N VAL A 294 32.02 38.23 -15.47
CA VAL A 294 31.48 37.61 -14.26
C VAL A 294 30.43 38.48 -13.57
N VAL A 295 29.22 37.95 -13.37
CA VAL A 295 28.26 38.42 -12.36
C VAL A 295 28.33 37.43 -11.18
N PRO A 296 28.46 37.88 -9.92
CA PRO A 296 28.55 36.98 -8.79
C PRO A 296 27.17 36.37 -8.51
N THR A 297 26.90 35.22 -9.12
CA THR A 297 25.86 34.32 -8.64
C THR A 297 26.45 33.58 -7.46
N THR A 298 26.03 33.94 -6.25
CA THR A 298 26.25 33.13 -5.05
C THR A 298 25.56 31.79 -5.26
N THR A 299 26.28 30.84 -5.86
CA THR A 299 25.91 29.43 -5.88
C THR A 299 25.84 28.98 -4.43
N ALA A 300 24.62 28.74 -3.95
CA ALA A 300 24.39 28.08 -2.68
C ALA A 300 25.25 26.80 -2.66
N THR A 301 26.23 26.78 -1.78
CA THR A 301 27.02 25.57 -1.53
C THR A 301 26.03 24.49 -1.10
N PRO A 302 25.95 23.33 -1.79
CA PRO A 302 25.09 22.26 -1.33
C PRO A 302 25.56 21.90 0.08
N ARG A 303 24.65 22.06 1.05
CA ARG A 303 24.89 21.65 2.44
C ARG A 303 25.45 20.23 2.39
N PRO A 304 26.62 19.98 2.99
CA PRO A 304 27.26 18.68 2.91
C PRO A 304 26.27 17.61 3.36
N THR A 305 26.24 16.51 2.61
CA THR A 305 25.45 15.30 2.83
C THR A 305 25.91 14.55 4.09
N SER A 306 26.13 15.25 5.20
CA SER A 306 26.20 14.63 6.51
C SER A 306 24.83 14.01 6.75
N ALA A 307 24.78 12.69 6.83
CA ALA A 307 23.58 11.92 7.13
C ALA A 307 22.76 12.65 8.20
N CYS A 308 21.48 12.91 7.89
CA CYS A 308 20.56 13.50 8.86
C CYS A 308 20.73 12.80 10.21
N ASN A 309 20.64 13.54 11.32
CA ASN A 309 20.65 12.93 12.65
C ASN A 309 19.71 11.71 12.66
N GLU A 310 20.23 10.54 13.04
CA GLU A 310 19.46 9.29 13.08
C GLU A 310 18.22 9.44 13.97
N LYS A 311 18.26 10.33 14.96
CA LYS A 311 17.13 10.71 15.79
C LYS A 311 16.54 12.04 15.32
N ARG A 312 15.29 11.98 14.86
CA ARG A 312 14.48 13.17 14.53
C ARG A 312 13.99 13.83 15.81
N GLN A 313 14.38 15.09 16.03
CA GLN A 313 13.95 15.88 17.18
C GLN A 313 13.00 16.99 16.73
N ARG A 314 11.76 16.93 17.21
CA ARG A 314 10.78 18.00 17.00
C ARG A 314 11.11 19.18 17.91
N ARG A 315 11.02 20.39 17.38
CA ARG A 315 11.34 21.64 18.08
C ARG A 315 10.17 22.61 17.99
N SER A 316 10.04 23.50 18.98
CA SER A 316 9.02 24.53 18.93
C SER A 316 9.29 25.46 17.76
N TRP A 317 8.23 25.93 17.09
CA TRP A 317 8.34 26.85 15.95
C TRP A 317 9.17 28.10 16.29
N SER A 318 8.94 28.65 17.49
CA SER A 318 9.65 29.82 18.01
C SER A 318 11.15 29.60 18.24
N SER A 319 11.61 28.35 18.31
CA SER A 319 13.04 28.01 18.47
C SER A 319 13.76 27.68 17.15
N LEU A 320 13.03 27.61 16.04
CA LEU A 320 13.62 27.36 14.72
C LEU A 320 14.37 28.58 14.21
N SER A 321 15.45 28.33 13.46
CA SER A 321 16.13 29.38 12.69
C SER A 321 15.25 29.85 11.53
N THR A 322 15.54 31.04 10.99
CA THR A 322 14.85 31.54 9.79
C THR A 322 14.97 30.57 8.61
N ASP A 323 16.15 29.97 8.42
CA ASP A 323 16.39 29.00 7.35
C ASP A 323 15.59 27.71 7.55
N ASP A 324 15.48 27.22 8.80
CA ASP A 324 14.66 26.03 9.09
C ASP A 324 13.16 26.29 8.87
N LYS A 325 12.68 27.50 9.23
CA LYS A 325 11.30 27.91 8.96
C LYS A 325 11.05 28.03 7.46
N GLU A 326 11.97 28.62 6.72
CA GLU A 326 11.89 28.76 5.25
C GLU A 326 11.88 27.39 4.57
N LEU A 327 12.73 26.46 5.02
CA LEU A 327 12.76 25.08 4.55
C LEU A 327 11.42 24.37 4.82
N TYR A 328 10.85 24.57 6.01
CA TYR A 328 9.56 24.00 6.39
C TYR A 328 8.42 24.53 5.52
N LEU A 329 8.30 25.85 5.39
CA LEU A 329 7.24 26.49 4.59
C LEU A 329 7.35 26.08 3.11
N SER A 330 8.56 26.02 2.57
CA SER A 330 8.81 25.55 1.20
C SER A 330 8.35 24.10 1.00
N ALA A 331 8.58 23.23 1.98
CA ALA A 331 8.12 21.84 1.91
C ALA A 331 6.59 21.74 1.91
N ILE A 332 5.91 22.57 2.71
CA ILE A 332 4.44 22.65 2.73
C ILE A 332 3.91 23.14 1.38
N GLU A 333 4.50 24.20 0.82
CA GLU A 333 4.12 24.71 -0.50
C GLU A 333 4.34 23.67 -1.60
N ASP A 334 5.45 22.94 -1.57
CA ASP A 334 5.70 21.86 -2.53
C ASP A 334 4.70 20.73 -2.37
N ALA A 335 4.35 20.36 -1.13
CA ALA A 335 3.31 19.36 -0.88
C ALA A 335 1.95 19.79 -1.45
N MET A 336 1.57 21.06 -1.30
CA MET A 336 0.33 21.63 -1.84
C MET A 336 0.37 21.70 -3.38
N ARG A 337 1.48 22.19 -3.94
CA ARG A 337 1.69 22.36 -5.39
C ARG A 337 1.72 21.03 -6.14
N LEU A 338 2.21 19.96 -5.51
CA LEU A 338 2.26 18.61 -6.05
C LEU A 338 0.98 17.81 -5.77
N GLY A 339 0.05 18.35 -4.97
CA GLY A 339 -1.21 17.69 -4.62
C GLY A 339 -1.12 16.69 -3.46
N HIS A 340 0.08 16.39 -2.95
CA HIS A 340 0.27 15.46 -1.83
C HIS A 340 -0.37 15.95 -0.52
N TYR A 341 -0.45 17.26 -0.29
CA TYR A 341 -1.13 17.81 0.87
C TYR A 341 -2.63 17.47 0.87
N LYS A 342 -3.27 17.47 -0.30
CA LYS A 342 -4.70 17.17 -0.46
C LYS A 342 -5.04 15.73 -0.05
N GLU A 343 -4.14 14.78 -0.28
CA GLU A 343 -4.33 13.39 0.15
C GLU A 343 -4.49 13.26 1.66
N PHE A 344 -3.76 14.08 2.43
CA PHE A 344 -3.89 14.12 3.90
C PHE A 344 -5.19 14.77 4.35
N ILE A 345 -5.65 15.79 3.64
CA ILE A 345 -7.00 16.36 3.85
C ILE A 345 -8.05 15.28 3.60
N SER A 346 -7.98 14.59 2.46
CA SER A 346 -8.91 13.51 2.11
C SER A 346 -8.90 12.36 3.12
N ALA A 347 -7.72 11.93 3.58
CA ALA A 347 -7.58 10.88 4.59
C ALA A 347 -8.17 11.27 5.96
N HIS A 348 -8.17 12.57 6.29
CA HIS A 348 -8.79 13.09 7.50
C HIS A 348 -10.31 13.30 7.35
N MET A 349 -10.77 13.65 6.13
CA MET A 349 -12.18 13.82 5.81
C MET A 349 -12.93 12.49 5.63
N ASP A 350 -12.23 11.40 5.35
CA ASP A 350 -12.82 10.07 5.31
C ASP A 350 -13.42 9.70 6.67
N LYS A 351 -14.74 9.49 6.71
CA LYS A 351 -15.48 9.29 7.96
C LYS A 351 -15.02 8.05 8.74
N ASN A 352 -14.66 6.99 8.03
CA ASN A 352 -14.21 5.75 8.66
C ASN A 352 -12.80 5.89 9.23
N SER A 353 -11.91 6.57 8.52
CA SER A 353 -10.60 6.94 9.03
C SER A 353 -10.72 7.87 10.24
N ASN A 354 -11.60 8.87 10.16
CA ASN A 354 -11.82 9.87 11.20
C ASN A 354 -12.39 9.27 12.50
N SER A 355 -13.31 8.31 12.42
CA SER A 355 -13.89 7.66 13.62
C SER A 355 -12.88 6.85 14.43
N HIS A 356 -11.75 6.45 13.84
CA HIS A 356 -10.64 5.87 14.59
C HIS A 356 -9.85 6.92 15.38
N GLY A 357 -9.91 8.18 14.98
CA GLY A 357 -9.16 9.30 15.55
C GLY A 357 -9.97 10.26 16.42
N TYR A 358 -11.29 10.35 16.28
CA TYR A 358 -12.16 11.24 17.05
C TYR A 358 -13.23 10.47 17.81
N GLY A 359 -13.59 10.93 19.01
CA GLY A 359 -14.58 10.25 19.86
C GLY A 359 -14.18 8.83 20.25
N SER A 360 -12.88 8.52 20.21
CA SER A 360 -12.35 7.18 20.43
C SER A 360 -11.08 7.20 21.30
N CYS A 361 -10.72 6.06 21.88
CA CYS A 361 -9.45 5.92 22.60
C CYS A 361 -8.21 6.01 21.68
N GLY A 362 -8.42 5.95 20.35
CA GLY A 362 -7.39 6.02 19.32
C GLY A 362 -6.88 7.42 19.01
N TYR A 363 -7.47 8.48 19.59
CA TYR A 363 -7.19 9.88 19.26
C TYR A 363 -5.70 10.21 19.13
N PHE A 364 -4.89 9.97 20.17
CA PHE A 364 -3.45 10.25 20.12
C PHE A 364 -2.71 9.40 19.09
N PHE A 365 -3.05 8.12 19.00
CA PHE A 365 -2.32 7.17 18.17
C PHE A 365 -2.55 7.44 16.68
N TRP A 366 -3.81 7.71 16.32
CA TRP A 366 -4.20 8.05 14.95
C TRP A 366 -3.54 9.35 14.50
N HIS A 367 -3.67 10.44 15.27
CA HIS A 367 -3.06 11.73 14.92
C HIS A 367 -1.53 11.68 14.92
N ARG A 368 -0.91 10.92 15.85
CA ARG A 368 0.54 10.72 15.84
C ARG A 368 1.01 9.99 14.58
N LYS A 369 0.29 8.95 14.14
CA LYS A 369 0.59 8.23 12.90
C LYS A 369 0.37 9.11 11.68
N PHE A 370 -0.70 9.91 11.66
CA PHE A 370 -0.99 10.89 10.62
C PHE A 370 0.14 11.90 10.46
N LEU A 371 0.59 12.53 11.55
CA LEU A 371 1.71 13.47 11.54
C LEU A 371 3.04 12.82 11.15
N LEU A 372 3.30 11.57 11.55
CA LEU A 372 4.50 10.86 11.12
C LEU A 372 4.49 10.58 9.61
N ALA A 373 3.34 10.17 9.06
CA ALA A 373 3.17 9.99 7.63
C ALA A 373 3.34 11.32 6.87
N PHE A 374 2.79 12.42 7.42
CA PHE A 374 2.91 13.76 6.85
C PHE A 374 4.38 14.22 6.82
N GLU A 375 5.12 14.04 7.92
CA GLU A 375 6.56 14.32 7.99
C GLU A 375 7.35 13.53 6.93
N ASN A 376 7.06 12.23 6.80
CA ASN A 376 7.75 11.39 5.82
C ASN A 376 7.42 11.80 4.38
N MET A 377 6.18 12.25 4.12
CA MET A 377 5.80 12.80 2.82
C MET A 377 6.63 14.05 2.53
N LEU A 378 6.69 15.03 3.43
CA LEU A 378 7.49 16.26 3.23
C LEU A 378 8.96 15.95 2.95
N ARG A 379 9.56 15.03 3.72
CA ARG A 379 10.95 14.60 3.54
C ARG A 379 11.21 13.91 2.21
N SER A 380 10.18 13.35 1.57
CA SER A 380 10.28 12.63 0.31
C SER A 380 10.15 13.51 -0.93
N LEU A 381 9.71 14.76 -0.79
CA LEU A 381 9.41 15.64 -1.93
C LEU A 381 10.67 16.10 -2.67
N ASP A 382 11.76 16.34 -1.95
CA ASP A 382 13.01 16.84 -2.50
C ASP A 382 14.18 16.50 -1.55
N PRO A 383 15.38 16.17 -2.06
CA PRO A 383 16.55 15.90 -1.24
C PRO A 383 16.86 16.99 -0.19
N LYS A 384 16.54 18.26 -0.46
CA LYS A 384 16.76 19.35 0.52
C LYS A 384 15.87 19.21 1.76
N TYR A 385 14.73 18.53 1.65
CA TYR A 385 13.83 18.25 2.78
C TYR A 385 14.17 16.93 3.48
N ALA A 386 15.19 16.18 3.02
CA ALA A 386 15.48 14.84 3.52
C ALA A 386 15.71 14.79 5.04
N CYS A 387 16.12 15.90 5.67
CA CYS A 387 16.31 16.02 7.11
C CYS A 387 15.21 16.78 7.86
N LEU A 388 14.17 17.26 7.18
CA LEU A 388 13.07 18.02 7.77
C LEU A 388 12.38 17.22 8.87
N THR A 389 12.17 17.84 10.02
CA THR A 389 11.42 17.25 11.13
C THR A 389 10.24 18.16 11.44
N LEU A 390 9.06 17.60 11.74
CA LEU A 390 7.92 18.45 12.06
C LEU A 390 8.20 19.28 13.31
N SER A 391 7.90 20.57 13.23
CA SER A 391 7.88 21.47 14.38
C SER A 391 6.56 21.34 15.13
N TYR A 392 6.48 21.97 16.30
CA TYR A 392 5.23 22.10 17.05
C TYR A 392 5.01 23.56 17.45
N TRP A 393 3.75 23.94 17.61
CA TRP A 393 3.38 25.21 18.20
C TRP A 393 3.24 25.05 19.72
N ASP A 394 4.07 25.79 20.47
CA ASP A 394 3.94 25.87 21.93
C ASP A 394 3.02 27.02 22.33
N PHE A 395 1.71 26.81 22.16
CA PHE A 395 0.70 27.78 22.55
C PHE A 395 0.70 28.08 24.06
N THR A 396 1.28 27.21 24.89
CA THR A 396 1.33 27.41 26.34
C THR A 396 2.37 28.45 26.73
N GLU A 397 3.51 28.44 26.05
CA GLU A 397 4.54 29.47 26.18
C GLU A 397 4.04 30.82 25.65
N ASP A 398 3.33 30.81 24.51
CA ASP A 398 2.78 32.03 23.92
C ASP A 398 1.67 32.64 24.80
N TYR A 399 0.82 31.82 25.43
CA TYR A 399 -0.14 32.30 26.42
C TYR A 399 0.55 32.91 27.66
N ALA A 400 1.64 32.30 28.14
CA ALA A 400 2.38 32.84 29.28
C ALA A 400 2.97 34.24 29.00
N LYS A 401 3.35 34.53 27.75
CA LYS A 401 3.77 35.88 27.33
C LYS A 401 2.60 36.88 27.41
N SER A 402 1.41 36.45 27.03
CA SER A 402 0.20 37.26 27.11
C SER A 402 -0.18 37.61 28.55
N GLU A 403 -0.12 36.64 29.46
CA GLU A 403 -0.36 36.85 30.90
C GLU A 403 0.65 37.83 31.53
N GLN A 404 1.87 37.89 30.98
CA GLN A 404 2.90 38.86 31.38
C GLN A 404 2.72 40.24 30.71
N GLY A 405 1.67 40.44 29.92
CA GLY A 405 1.40 41.68 29.19
C GLY A 405 2.36 41.97 28.03
N LYS A 406 3.15 40.97 27.59
CA LYS A 406 4.14 41.16 26.51
C LYS A 406 3.53 41.19 25.11
N CYS A 407 2.30 40.71 24.96
CA CYS A 407 1.54 40.65 23.72
C CYS A 407 0.05 40.53 24.08
N LYS A 408 -0.85 40.96 23.19
CA LYS A 408 -2.29 40.95 23.47
C LYS A 408 -3.07 39.97 22.60
N THR A 409 -2.74 39.92 21.32
CA THR A 409 -3.51 39.17 20.32
C THR A 409 -2.82 37.86 19.94
N ILE A 410 -3.55 36.92 19.36
CA ILE A 410 -2.99 35.65 18.88
C ILE A 410 -1.85 35.90 17.89
N THR A 411 -2.02 36.86 16.97
CA THR A 411 -0.99 37.21 15.97
C THR A 411 0.25 37.81 16.62
N GLU A 412 0.11 38.64 17.65
CA GLU A 412 1.24 39.22 18.39
C GLU A 412 1.97 38.17 19.25
N CYS A 413 1.21 37.28 19.90
CA CYS A 413 1.76 36.31 20.84
C CYS A 413 2.37 35.08 20.16
N CYS A 414 1.85 34.67 19.00
CA CYS A 414 2.16 33.40 18.37
C CYS A 414 2.82 33.59 16.99
N PRO A 415 4.16 33.64 16.91
CA PRO A 415 4.87 33.92 15.65
C PRO A 415 4.52 32.95 14.52
N VAL A 416 4.21 31.69 14.84
CA VAL A 416 3.80 30.67 13.86
C VAL A 416 2.57 31.08 13.06
N THR A 417 1.64 31.83 13.67
CA THR A 417 0.40 32.24 13.01
C THR A 417 0.65 33.28 11.93
N LEU A 418 1.65 34.14 12.13
CA LEU A 418 2.11 35.10 11.12
C LEU A 418 2.90 34.39 10.01
N ASP A 419 3.83 33.51 10.38
CA ASP A 419 4.67 32.78 9.44
C ASP A 419 3.86 31.83 8.52
N MET A 420 2.71 31.31 9.01
CA MET A 420 1.74 30.51 8.23
C MET A 420 0.72 31.37 7.46
N GLY A 421 1.08 32.61 7.15
CA GLY A 421 0.34 33.50 6.24
C GLY A 421 -0.52 34.56 6.93
N GLY A 422 -0.69 34.51 8.26
CA GLY A 422 -1.42 35.51 9.04
C GLY A 422 -2.91 35.66 8.68
N SER A 423 -3.63 36.49 9.41
CA SER A 423 -5.03 36.83 9.08
C SER A 423 -5.19 38.23 8.47
N THR A 424 -4.26 39.15 8.71
CA THR A 424 -4.32 40.53 8.21
C THR A 424 -4.32 40.67 6.68
N PRO A 425 -3.63 39.83 5.89
CA PRO A 425 -3.63 39.99 4.43
C PRO A 425 -4.89 39.43 3.75
N GLY A 426 -5.82 38.85 4.53
CA GLY A 426 -7.02 38.21 4.00
C GLY A 426 -8.13 39.21 3.65
N THR A 427 -9.01 38.81 2.72
CA THR A 427 -10.21 39.58 2.37
C THR A 427 -11.32 39.29 3.36
N LEU A 428 -12.00 40.31 3.86
CA LEU A 428 -13.12 40.13 4.79
C LEU A 428 -14.21 39.22 4.20
N MET A 429 -14.59 38.18 4.93
CA MET A 429 -15.73 37.31 4.58
C MET A 429 -16.94 37.57 5.47
N SER A 430 -16.70 37.78 6.76
CA SER A 430 -17.70 38.07 7.79
C SER A 430 -17.06 38.89 8.90
N ASP A 431 -17.85 39.29 9.90
CA ASP A 431 -17.36 40.08 11.04
C ASP A 431 -16.17 39.44 11.76
N ASN A 432 -16.04 38.10 11.74
CA ASN A 432 -15.02 37.37 12.49
C ASN A 432 -14.06 36.55 11.61
N GLU A 433 -14.25 36.53 10.29
CA GLU A 433 -13.49 35.66 9.38
C GLU A 433 -12.99 36.39 8.14
N VAL A 434 -11.85 35.92 7.66
CA VAL A 434 -11.14 36.43 6.48
C VAL A 434 -10.77 35.27 5.55
N TRP A 435 -10.77 35.54 4.26
CA TRP A 435 -10.30 34.65 3.22
C TRP A 435 -8.82 34.91 2.96
N VAL A 436 -7.97 33.95 3.31
CA VAL A 436 -6.52 34.09 3.23
C VAL A 436 -5.96 33.29 2.07
N THR A 437 -5.13 33.93 1.24
CA THR A 437 -4.49 33.35 0.05
C THR A 437 -2.97 33.51 0.06
N THR A 438 -2.39 33.85 1.21
CA THR A 438 -0.95 34.05 1.39
C THR A 438 -0.19 32.74 1.49
N ARG A 439 1.14 32.82 1.43
CA ARG A 439 2.03 31.68 1.66
C ARG A 439 1.75 31.05 3.04
N PRO A 440 1.72 29.70 3.17
CA PRO A 440 1.90 28.71 2.10
C PRO A 440 0.62 28.33 1.33
N ILE A 441 -0.55 28.79 1.78
CA ILE A 441 -1.88 28.42 1.26
C ILE A 441 -2.03 28.70 -0.25
N LYS A 442 -1.37 29.75 -0.77
CA LYS A 442 -1.40 30.10 -2.20
C LYS A 442 -1.01 28.94 -3.11
N ALA A 443 -0.21 27.99 -2.62
CA ALA A 443 0.32 26.88 -3.41
C ALA A 443 -0.73 25.82 -3.81
N PHE A 444 -1.95 25.85 -3.27
CA PHE A 444 -3.04 24.99 -3.73
C PHE A 444 -3.42 25.29 -5.20
N LYS A 445 -3.36 24.25 -6.06
CA LYS A 445 -3.67 24.34 -7.50
C LYS A 445 -5.16 24.28 -7.85
N ASP A 446 -6.01 23.82 -6.93
CA ASP A 446 -7.42 23.54 -7.24
C ASP A 446 -8.32 24.77 -7.02
N GLY A 447 -8.29 25.73 -7.95
CA GLY A 447 -9.38 26.69 -8.24
C GLY A 447 -9.89 27.63 -7.13
N GLY A 448 -9.36 27.55 -5.92
CA GLY A 448 -9.75 28.35 -4.76
C GLY A 448 -8.59 28.42 -3.77
N SER A 449 -7.51 29.08 -4.19
CA SER A 449 -6.19 29.18 -3.52
C SER A 449 -6.21 29.92 -2.18
N GLY A 450 -7.21 29.66 -1.34
CA GLY A 450 -7.39 30.24 -0.03
C GLY A 450 -8.20 29.38 0.92
N ILE A 451 -8.20 29.84 2.17
CA ILE A 451 -8.95 29.23 3.27
C ILE A 451 -9.64 30.32 4.08
N ALA A 452 -10.80 29.97 4.67
CA ALA A 452 -11.41 30.81 5.68
C ALA A 452 -10.61 30.67 6.98
N ARG A 453 -10.33 31.80 7.64
CA ARG A 453 -9.53 31.89 8.86
C ARG A 453 -10.14 32.94 9.79
N GLY A 454 -10.05 32.74 11.09
CA GLY A 454 -10.41 33.78 12.06
C GLY A 454 -9.52 35.02 11.96
N LYS A 455 -10.05 36.17 12.39
CA LYS A 455 -9.28 37.41 12.56
C LYS A 455 -8.32 37.35 13.76
N TRP A 456 -7.28 36.53 13.66
CA TRP A 456 -6.31 36.29 14.74
C TRP A 456 -5.59 37.56 15.24
N HIS A 457 -5.61 38.65 14.47
CA HIS A 457 -5.05 39.94 14.85
C HIS A 457 -6.00 40.78 15.73
N GLU A 458 -7.26 40.41 15.83
CA GLU A 458 -8.26 41.02 16.73
C GLU A 458 -8.58 40.12 17.94
N MET A 459 -8.21 38.84 17.86
CA MET A 459 -8.49 37.84 18.89
C MET A 459 -7.45 37.84 20.00
N THR A 460 -7.89 37.91 21.25
CA THR A 460 -7.04 37.76 22.43
C THR A 460 -6.67 36.29 22.66
N MET A 461 -5.56 36.05 23.36
CA MET A 461 -5.16 34.69 23.73
C MET A 461 -6.15 34.08 24.73
N PRO A 462 -6.80 32.95 24.41
CA PRO A 462 -7.59 32.22 25.40
C PRO A 462 -6.69 31.62 26.48
N LYS A 463 -7.29 31.08 27.56
CA LYS A 463 -6.58 30.47 28.69
C LYS A 463 -5.92 29.11 28.34
N TRP A 464 -5.04 29.11 27.35
CA TRP A 464 -4.26 27.97 26.89
C TRP A 464 -3.04 27.72 27.78
N SER A 465 -3.28 27.66 29.09
CA SER A 465 -2.22 27.52 30.07
C SER A 465 -1.67 26.10 30.15
N LEU A 466 -0.41 25.96 30.53
CA LEU A 466 0.19 24.66 30.86
C LEU A 466 -0.60 23.93 31.96
N LYS A 467 -1.23 24.68 32.89
CA LYS A 467 -2.10 24.11 33.93
C LYS A 467 -3.29 23.36 33.32
N THR A 468 -3.95 23.95 32.33
CA THR A 468 -5.09 23.33 31.61
C THR A 468 -4.64 22.05 30.91
N VAL A 469 -3.51 22.09 30.19
CA VAL A 469 -2.96 20.93 29.49
C VAL A 469 -2.60 19.80 30.46
N ARG A 470 -1.92 20.13 31.56
CA ARG A 470 -1.55 19.13 32.60
C ARG A 470 -2.78 18.51 33.24
N ALA A 471 -3.82 19.30 33.52
CA ALA A 471 -5.06 18.79 34.09
C ALA A 471 -5.74 17.78 33.16
N ALA A 472 -5.75 18.03 31.84
CA ALA A 472 -6.31 17.10 30.87
C ALA A 472 -5.45 15.82 30.70
N LEU A 473 -4.12 15.96 30.70
CA LEU A 473 -3.20 14.83 30.53
C LEU A 473 -3.12 13.90 31.74
N PHE A 474 -3.11 14.47 32.95
CA PHE A 474 -2.86 13.73 34.19
C PHE A 474 -4.09 13.63 35.09
N GLY A 475 -5.23 14.18 34.67
CA GLY A 475 -6.50 14.10 35.41
C GLY A 475 -7.15 12.72 35.40
N SER A 476 -6.59 11.76 34.64
CA SER A 476 -7.10 10.40 34.54
C SER A 476 -5.97 9.41 34.27
N SER A 477 -6.11 8.18 34.78
CA SER A 477 -5.24 7.03 34.46
C SER A 477 -5.71 6.23 33.24
N SER A 478 -6.94 6.47 32.75
CA SER A 478 -7.49 5.83 31.55
C SER A 478 -7.15 6.64 30.29
N ILE A 479 -6.53 5.98 29.30
CA ILE A 479 -6.22 6.59 28.00
C ILE A 479 -7.47 7.06 27.26
N ALA A 480 -8.60 6.36 27.42
CA ALA A 480 -9.87 6.77 26.80
C ALA A 480 -10.34 8.13 27.36
N ASN A 481 -10.26 8.30 28.68
CA ASN A 481 -10.63 9.55 29.35
C ASN A 481 -9.63 10.67 29.05
N VAL A 482 -8.32 10.38 29.00
CA VAL A 482 -7.31 11.38 28.62
C VAL A 482 -7.52 11.85 27.19
N SER A 483 -7.80 10.95 26.25
CA SER A 483 -8.15 11.29 24.86
C SER A 483 -9.38 12.19 24.81
N HIS A 484 -10.46 11.81 25.50
CA HIS A 484 -11.68 12.61 25.57
C HIS A 484 -11.44 14.00 26.17
N LEU A 485 -10.69 14.10 27.27
CA LEU A 485 -10.38 15.37 27.92
C LEU A 485 -9.56 16.28 27.00
N ILE A 486 -8.52 15.77 26.34
CA ILE A 486 -7.72 16.60 25.42
C ILE A 486 -8.53 17.06 24.22
N GLU A 487 -9.31 16.17 23.60
CA GLU A 487 -10.18 16.47 22.46
C GLU A 487 -11.22 17.55 22.81
N THR A 488 -11.90 17.40 23.95
CA THR A 488 -13.02 18.29 24.32
C THR A 488 -12.59 19.58 25.01
N THR A 489 -11.36 19.66 25.54
CA THR A 489 -10.86 20.85 26.23
C THR A 489 -9.92 21.65 25.33
N ILE A 490 -8.62 21.35 25.35
CA ILE A 490 -7.60 22.20 24.74
C ILE A 490 -7.65 22.14 23.22
N ASP A 491 -7.81 20.96 22.61
CA ASP A 491 -7.90 20.82 21.15
C ASP A 491 -9.14 21.53 20.60
N SER A 492 -10.32 21.23 21.18
CA SER A 492 -11.55 21.92 20.82
C SER A 492 -11.46 23.43 21.06
N SER A 493 -10.80 23.90 22.12
CA SER A 493 -10.63 25.32 22.38
C SER A 493 -9.77 25.99 21.30
N VAL A 494 -8.62 25.40 20.93
CA VAL A 494 -7.76 25.92 19.88
C VAL A 494 -8.53 26.04 18.57
N ARG A 495 -9.20 24.96 18.15
CA ARG A 495 -9.97 24.93 16.90
C ARG A 495 -11.09 25.97 16.84
N LYS A 496 -11.91 26.06 17.90
CA LYS A 496 -13.03 27.01 17.97
C LYS A 496 -12.56 28.47 18.03
N THR A 497 -11.45 28.75 18.70
CA THR A 497 -10.91 30.11 18.75
C THR A 497 -10.35 30.54 17.40
N LEU A 498 -9.64 29.66 16.68
CA LEU A 498 -9.00 30.03 15.42
C LEU A 498 -9.99 30.19 14.26
N ARG A 499 -11.24 29.70 14.40
CA ARG A 499 -12.37 29.85 13.45
C ARG A 499 -12.08 29.36 12.03
N GLY A 500 -13.02 29.61 11.11
CA GLY A 500 -12.89 29.29 9.71
C GLY A 500 -12.69 27.80 9.46
N THR A 501 -11.65 27.46 8.72
CA THR A 501 -11.36 26.09 8.31
C THR A 501 -11.10 25.16 9.50
N PHE A 502 -10.59 25.68 10.63
CA PHE A 502 -10.36 24.90 11.84
C PHE A 502 -11.63 24.43 12.55
N GLU A 503 -12.75 25.17 12.44
CA GLU A 503 -14.02 24.78 13.06
C GLU A 503 -14.67 23.57 12.37
N VAL A 504 -14.34 23.35 11.10
CA VAL A 504 -14.83 22.21 10.33
C VAL A 504 -13.97 20.99 10.65
N ASN A 505 -14.34 20.22 11.68
CA ASN A 505 -13.58 19.07 12.19
C ASN A 505 -12.94 18.20 11.11
N LEU A 506 -13.68 17.83 10.05
CA LEU A 506 -13.18 16.96 8.99
C LEU A 506 -12.15 17.64 8.07
N ALA A 507 -12.29 18.95 7.81
CA ALA A 507 -11.48 19.70 6.86
C ALA A 507 -10.36 20.51 7.54
N ALA A 508 -10.26 20.50 8.87
CA ALA A 508 -9.27 21.25 9.64
C ALA A 508 -7.83 21.12 9.11
N PRO A 509 -7.33 19.96 8.65
CA PRO A 509 -5.96 19.87 8.10
C PRO A 509 -5.73 20.68 6.82
N LYS A 510 -6.76 21.23 6.18
CA LYS A 510 -6.59 22.17 5.06
C LYS A 510 -5.88 23.46 5.49
N GLU A 511 -6.00 23.81 6.77
CA GLU A 511 -5.22 24.88 7.38
C GLU A 511 -3.83 24.34 7.78
N PRO A 512 -2.73 24.98 7.30
CA PRO A 512 -1.36 24.50 7.51
C PRO A 512 -0.76 24.75 8.89
N LEU A 513 -1.36 25.62 9.72
CA LEU A 513 -0.97 25.80 11.12
C LEU A 513 -1.24 24.52 11.93
#